data_AF-A0A847AQY7-F1
#
_entry.id   AF-A0A847AQY7-F1
#
_cell.length_a   1.000
_cell.length_b   1.000
_cell.length_c   1.000
_cell.angle_alpha   90.00
_cell.angle_beta   90.00
_cell.angle_gamma   90.00
#
_symmetry.space_group_name_H-M   'P 1'
#
loop_
_entity.id
_entity.type
_entity.pdbx_description
1 polymer ?
#
loop_
_entity_poly.entity_id
_entity_poly.type
_entity_poly.pdbx_seq_one_letter_code
_entity_poly.pdbx_strand_id
1 'polypeptide(L)' 'MNRCPWCGNDELYMKYHDEEWGVPVHDDRKHFEFLVLESAQAGLSWLTVLR' A
#
# COMPACT_ATOMS: atom_id res chain seq x y z
N MET A 1 7.90 -6.11 17.54
CA MET A 1 6.82 -6.22 16.55
C MET A 1 7.46 -6.65 15.25
N ASN A 2 7.08 -7.80 14.69
CA ASN A 2 7.64 -8.24 13.39
C ASN A 2 6.66 -7.81 12.30
N ARG A 3 7.13 -7.03 11.32
CA ARG A 3 6.33 -6.64 10.14
C ARG A 3 6.11 -7.84 9.22
N CYS A 4 5.14 -7.75 8.33
CA CYS A 4 4.92 -8.79 7.33
C CYS A 4 6.19 -8.98 6.46
N PRO A 5 6.47 -10.21 5.97
CA PRO A 5 7.70 -10.52 5.23
C PRO A 5 7.91 -9.67 3.96
N TRP A 6 6.82 -9.17 3.37
CA TRP A 6 6.85 -8.37 2.15
C TRP A 6 7.22 -6.90 2.36
N CYS A 7 7.21 -6.41 3.61
CA CYS A 7 7.42 -4.99 3.92
C CYS A 7 8.83 -4.49 3.56
N GLY A 8 9.83 -5.38 3.59
CA GLY A 8 11.22 -5.00 3.34
C GLY A 8 11.75 -3.95 4.32
N ASN A 9 12.67 -3.10 3.84
CA ASN A 9 13.37 -2.08 4.64
C ASN A 9 13.25 -0.65 4.07
N ASP A 10 12.46 -0.43 3.01
CA ASP A 10 12.23 0.90 2.45
C ASP A 10 11.31 1.70 3.38
N GLU A 11 11.71 2.91 3.77
CA GLU A 11 10.97 3.71 4.76
C GLU A 11 9.55 4.08 4.31
N LEU A 12 9.36 4.38 3.02
CA LEU A 12 8.03 4.68 2.48
C LEU A 12 7.15 3.43 2.55
N TYR A 13 7.71 2.26 2.20
CA TYR A 13 6.96 1.02 2.22
C TYR A 13 6.63 0.56 3.64
N MET A 14 7.55 0.76 4.59
CA MET A 14 7.31 0.53 6.02
C MET A 14 6.19 1.41 6.56
N LYS A 15 6.19 2.70 6.20
CA LYS A 15 5.12 3.62 6.63
C LYS A 15 3.77 3.20 6.05
N TYR A 16 3.71 2.87 4.77
CA TYR A 16 2.49 2.35 4.14
C TYR A 16 1.99 1.07 4.83
N HIS A 17 2.88 0.11 5.10
CA HIS A 17 2.55 -1.11 5.83
C HIS A 17 1.98 -0.82 7.22
N ASP A 18 2.62 0.06 7.98
CA ASP A 18 2.29 0.29 9.38
C ASP A 18 1.04 1.16 9.58
N GLU A 19 0.77 2.09 8.66
CA GLU A 19 -0.26 3.13 8.84
C GLU A 19 -1.47 2.97 7.90
N GLU A 20 -1.32 2.29 6.75
CA GLU A 20 -2.36 2.25 5.73
C GLU A 20 -2.79 0.83 5.34
N TRP A 21 -1.84 -0.11 5.25
CA TRP A 21 -2.14 -1.46 4.80
C TRP A 21 -2.96 -2.25 5.83
N GLY A 22 -4.11 -2.76 5.41
CA GLY A 22 -5.02 -3.52 6.28
C GLY A 22 -5.80 -2.67 7.28
N VAL A 23 -5.67 -1.34 7.24
CA VAL A 23 -6.48 -0.41 8.05
C VAL A 23 -7.84 -0.21 7.37
N PRO A 24 -8.97 -0.42 8.06
CA PRO A 24 -10.29 -0.22 7.46
C PRO A 24 -10.52 1.21 6.96
N VAL A 25 -10.97 1.33 5.70
CA VAL A 25 -11.31 2.61 5.07
C VAL A 25 -12.81 2.63 4.75
N HIS A 26 -13.49 3.65 5.27
CA HIS A 26 -14.93 3.88 5.07
C HIS A 26 -15.24 5.13 4.22
N ASP A 27 -14.21 5.83 3.75
CA ASP A 27 -14.37 6.93 2.79
C ASP A 27 -14.34 6.39 1.36
N ASP A 28 -15.42 6.61 0.60
CA ASP A 28 -15.58 6.05 -0.74
C ASP A 28 -14.53 6.53 -1.73
N ARG A 29 -14.07 7.79 -1.62
CA ARG A 29 -13.06 8.35 -2.54
C ARG A 29 -11.71 7.70 -2.30
N LYS A 30 -11.29 7.58 -1.03
CA LYS A 30 -10.05 6.89 -0.67
C LYS A 30 -10.11 5.41 -1.04
N HIS A 31 -11.27 4.77 -0.88
CA HIS A 31 -11.44 3.38 -1.30
C HIS A 31 -11.29 3.23 -2.83
N PHE A 32 -11.91 4.13 -3.61
CA PHE A 32 -11.78 4.13 -5.06
C PHE A 32 -10.34 4.44 -5.52
N GLU A 33 -9.65 5.35 -4.83
CA GLU A 33 -8.23 5.64 -5.08
C GLU A 33 -7.38 4.37 -4.98
N PHE A 34 -7.51 3.59 -3.89
CA PHE A 34 -6.79 2.32 -3.76
C PHE A 34 -7.14 1.33 -4.86
N LEU A 35 -8.42 1.21 -5.26
CA LEU A 35 -8.82 0.33 -6.37
C LEU A 35 -8.13 0.72 -7.69
N VAL A 36 -8.00 2.02 -7.97
CA VAL A 36 -7.31 2.51 -9.16
C VAL A 36 -5.81 2.23 -9.07
N LEU A 37 -5.17 2.50 -7.93
CA LEU A 37 -3.73 2.25 -7.72
C LEU A 37 -3.38 0.77 -7.88
N GLU A 38 -4.20 -0.14 -7.33
CA GLU A 38 -4.05 -1.59 -7.51
C GLU A 38 -4.15 -2.01 -8.98
N SER A 39 -5.06 -1.40 -9.74
CA SER A 39 -5.16 -1.67 -11.18
C SER A 39 -3.91 -1.26 -11.97
N ALA A 40 -3.23 -0.19 -11.53
CA ALA A 40 -2.00 0.30 -12.15
C ALA A 40 -0.77 -0.58 -11.85
N GLN A 41 -0.87 -1.50 -10.88
CA GLN A 41 0.25 -2.32 -10.42
C GLN A 41 0.57 -3.52 -11.33
N ALA A 42 -0.25 -3.85 -12.33
CA ALA A 42 -0.08 -5.06 -13.14
C ALA A 42 1.33 -5.16 -13.77
N GLY A 43 2.12 -6.14 -13.30
CA GLY A 43 3.50 -6.37 -13.77
C GLY A 43 4.57 -5.47 -13.11
N LEU A 44 4.19 -4.64 -12.15
CA LEU A 44 5.08 -3.75 -11.40
C LEU A 44 5.13 -4.12 -9.92
N SER A 45 6.14 -3.58 -9.22
CA SER A 45 6.17 -3.62 -7.76
C SER A 45 5.23 -2.58 -7.16
N TRP A 46 4.61 -2.86 -6.01
CA TRP A 46 3.77 -1.85 -5.33
C TRP A 46 4.55 -0.58 -4.95
N LEU A 47 5.83 -0.72 -4.59
CA LEU A 47 6.70 0.43 -4.33
C LEU A 47 6.87 1.36 -5.55
N THR A 48 6.71 0.84 -6.77
CA THR A 48 6.67 1.65 -7.99
C THR A 48 5.41 2.48 -8.10
N VAL A 49 4.27 1.98 -7.60
CA VAL A 49 2.99 2.70 -7.61
C VAL A 49 2.92 3.74 -6.48
N LEU A 50 3.53 3.44 -5.32
CA LEU A 50 3.55 4.33 -4.16
C LEU A 50 4.43 5.59 -4.34
N ARG A 51 5.33 5.61 -5.32
CA ARG A 51 6.34 6.66 -5.51
C ARG A 51 6.02 7.52 -6.72
#